data_AF-A0A1F0P1I3-F1
#
_entry.id   AF-A0A1F0P1I3-F1
#
_cell.length_a   1.000
_cell.length_b   1.000
_cell.length_c   1.000
_cell.angle_alpha   90.00
_cell.angle_beta   90.00
_cell.angle_gamma   90.00
#
_symmetry.space_group_name_H-M   'P 1'
#
loop_
_entity.id
_entity.type
_entity.pdbx_description
1 polymer ?
#
loop_
_entity_poly.entity_id
_entity_poly.type
_entity_poly.pdbx_seq_one_letter_code
_entity_poly.pdbx_strand_id
1 'polypeptide(L)'
;MIQRLISLLTYNPKEPLIFSSGLFLILFLGFSFVYMLLRHQLRPRLLFVTLFSYYFYYKSSGLYFFLLAVVTVSDFFIARRIHRLDEQVSTAEMRKGIDRQRKWLVALSLLIDLGLLGYFKYTNFFAGMISQMIGHNFQPWDIFLPVGISFFTFQSMSYTIDVYRRKLKPLPHLLDYAFYVSFFPQLVAGPIVRASDFAPQISKPVIITKDMFARGVYFIIIGLFKKAVISDYISLNFVDRIFDNAMLYSGLENLLGVYGYAMQIYCDFSGYSDMAIGIALLLGFHFPLNFNAPYRATSITDFWRRWHISLSSWIRDYIYISLGGNRKGKFRQYVNLIVTMLLGGLWHGASLNFIAWGGMHGLALAAHKFFSQDILHHERGYQSHGLRKFVAVVLTFHFVCFTWIFFRHSSFEAGWAMISRIFTNFHAELWMQIVSGYKYVLAFMAFGFLTHFLPDSWQETMIGSLRRCNVVVYALLITAVIYIVIQVKSSTIQPFIYFQF
;
A
#
# COMPACT_ATOMS: atom_id res chain seq x y z
N MET A 1 11.53 -33.26 -16.49
CA MET A 1 12.17 -32.01 -16.01
C MET A 1 11.66 -30.77 -16.76
N ILE A 2 11.72 -30.74 -18.09
CA ILE A 2 11.28 -29.61 -18.92
C ILE A 2 9.80 -29.22 -18.66
N GLN A 3 8.89 -30.19 -18.60
CA GLN A 3 7.47 -29.92 -18.30
C GLN A 3 7.26 -29.26 -16.92
N ARG A 4 8.03 -29.65 -15.89
CA ARG A 4 8.00 -29.00 -14.57
C ARG A 4 8.54 -27.57 -14.63
N LEU A 5 9.55 -27.33 -15.46
CA LEU A 5 10.10 -25.98 -15.66
C LEU A 5 9.07 -25.09 -16.37
N ILE A 6 8.43 -25.61 -17.42
CA ILE A 6 7.35 -24.92 -18.13
C ILE A 6 6.20 -24.60 -17.17
N SER A 7 5.74 -25.58 -16.38
CA SER A 7 4.64 -25.35 -15.43
C SER A 7 4.98 -24.30 -14.38
N LEU A 8 6.24 -24.24 -13.93
CA LEU A 8 6.71 -23.21 -12.99
C LEU A 8 6.77 -21.81 -13.62
N LEU A 9 7.01 -21.71 -14.93
CA LEU A 9 7.12 -20.44 -15.66
C LEU A 9 5.79 -19.98 -16.29
N THR A 10 4.79 -20.85 -16.40
CA THR A 10 3.44 -20.48 -16.86
C THR A 10 2.60 -19.90 -15.74
N TYR A 11 1.64 -19.02 -16.07
CA TYR A 11 0.70 -18.48 -15.08
C TYR A 11 -0.09 -19.59 -14.36
N ASN A 12 -0.17 -19.48 -13.03
CA ASN A 12 -1.02 -20.33 -12.20
C ASN A 12 -1.84 -19.42 -11.28
N PRO A 13 -3.18 -19.38 -11.40
CA PRO A 13 -4.03 -18.50 -10.59
C PRO A 13 -3.96 -18.81 -9.08
N LYS A 14 -3.57 -20.03 -8.69
CA LYS A 14 -3.46 -20.44 -7.28
C LYS A 14 -2.13 -20.03 -6.63
N GLU A 15 -1.13 -19.67 -7.43
CA GLU A 15 0.24 -19.40 -6.96
C GLU A 15 0.77 -18.12 -7.62
N PRO A 16 0.19 -16.95 -7.29
CA PRO A 16 0.66 -15.68 -7.83
C PRO A 16 2.11 -15.40 -7.39
N LEU A 17 2.89 -14.79 -8.28
CA LEU A 17 4.28 -14.46 -8.00
C LEU A 17 4.37 -13.25 -7.05
N ILE A 18 4.84 -13.49 -5.83
CA ILE A 18 5.03 -12.45 -4.79
C ILE A 18 6.47 -12.42 -4.28
N PHE A 19 6.91 -11.30 -3.70
CA PHE A 19 8.30 -11.13 -3.26
C PHE A 19 8.75 -12.11 -2.18
N SER A 20 7.83 -12.56 -1.33
CA SER A 20 8.10 -13.56 -0.30
C SER A 20 8.13 -15.00 -0.83
N SER A 21 7.87 -15.23 -2.12
CA SER A 21 7.92 -16.57 -2.72
C SER A 21 9.34 -16.99 -3.08
N GLY A 22 9.67 -18.27 -2.87
CA GLY A 22 10.96 -18.83 -3.27
C GLY A 22 11.22 -18.73 -4.77
N LEU A 23 10.17 -18.88 -5.59
CA LEU A 23 10.25 -18.72 -7.04
C LEU A 23 10.70 -17.30 -7.44
N PHE A 24 10.16 -16.26 -6.78
CA PHE A 24 10.59 -14.89 -7.02
C PHE A 24 12.06 -14.69 -6.71
N LEU A 25 12.56 -15.20 -5.58
CA LEU A 25 13.98 -15.07 -5.22
C LEU A 25 14.91 -15.67 -6.29
N ILE A 26 14.59 -16.86 -6.81
CA ILE A 26 15.37 -17.51 -7.86
C ILE A 26 15.31 -16.71 -9.17
N LEU A 27 14.12 -16.29 -9.59
CA LEU A 27 13.96 -15.46 -10.80
C LEU A 27 14.68 -14.12 -10.65
N PHE A 28 14.65 -13.52 -9.47
CA PHE A 28 15.30 -12.25 -9.18
C PHE A 28 16.82 -12.36 -9.21
N LEU A 29 17.41 -13.49 -8.78
CA LEU A 29 18.85 -13.72 -8.93
C LEU A 29 19.27 -13.79 -10.41
N GLY A 30 18.54 -14.55 -11.22
CA GLY A 30 18.77 -14.62 -12.67
C GLY A 30 18.58 -13.26 -13.35
N PHE A 31 17.52 -12.54 -12.98
CA PHE A 31 17.25 -11.18 -13.42
C PHE A 31 18.39 -10.23 -13.05
N SER A 32 18.89 -10.27 -11.81
CA SER A 32 19.96 -9.41 -11.32
C SER A 32 21.26 -9.63 -12.09
N PHE A 33 21.57 -10.88 -12.45
CA PHE A 33 22.73 -11.19 -13.28
C PHE A 33 22.65 -10.51 -14.65
N VAL A 34 21.53 -10.67 -15.36
CA VAL A 34 21.33 -10.01 -16.67
C VAL A 34 21.29 -8.49 -16.54
N TYR A 35 20.64 -7.98 -15.49
CA TYR A 35 20.58 -6.55 -15.17
C TYR A 35 21.98 -5.94 -15.03
N MET A 36 22.90 -6.66 -14.36
CA MET A 36 24.30 -6.24 -14.22
C MET A 36 25.08 -6.25 -15.55
N LEU A 37 24.83 -7.22 -16.43
CA LEU A 37 25.45 -7.25 -17.76
C LEU A 37 25.06 -6.02 -18.60
N LEU A 38 23.83 -5.52 -18.41
CA LEU A 38 23.30 -4.35 -19.11
C LEU A 38 23.65 -3.01 -18.43
N ARG A 39 24.54 -2.97 -17.44
CA ARG A 39 24.82 -1.77 -16.62
C ARG A 39 25.20 -0.52 -17.43
N HIS A 40 25.90 -0.71 -18.55
CA HIS A 40 26.40 0.37 -19.41
C HIS A 40 25.44 0.75 -20.55
N GLN A 41 24.32 0.02 -20.69
CA GLN A 41 23.39 0.18 -21.81
C GLN A 41 22.00 0.57 -21.31
N LEU A 42 21.75 1.88 -21.19
CA LEU A 42 20.51 2.41 -20.59
C LEU A 42 19.24 1.86 -21.26
N ARG A 43 19.12 1.95 -22.59
CA ARG A 43 17.89 1.54 -23.31
C ARG A 43 17.61 0.03 -23.24
N PRO A 44 18.58 -0.86 -23.55
CA PRO A 44 18.41 -2.30 -23.34
C PRO A 44 18.07 -2.66 -21.89
N ARG A 45 18.68 -1.97 -20.91
CA ARG A 45 18.37 -2.21 -19.51
C ARG A 45 16.94 -1.83 -19.16
N LEU A 46 16.47 -0.64 -19.59
CA LEU A 46 15.08 -0.23 -19.37
C LEU A 46 14.11 -1.23 -20.02
N LEU A 47 14.36 -1.62 -21.28
CA LEU A 47 13.57 -2.62 -21.97
C LEU A 47 13.54 -3.96 -21.23
N PHE A 48 14.68 -4.46 -20.77
CA PHE A 48 14.78 -5.70 -20.02
C PHE A 48 13.95 -5.66 -18.73
N VAL A 49 14.06 -4.58 -17.95
CA VAL A 49 13.28 -4.41 -16.72
C VAL A 49 11.79 -4.29 -17.02
N THR A 50 11.40 -3.54 -18.06
CA THR A 50 10.00 -3.44 -18.49
C THR A 50 9.46 -4.82 -18.87
N LEU A 51 10.16 -5.58 -19.72
CA LEU A 51 9.76 -6.94 -20.11
C LEU A 51 9.63 -7.88 -18.90
N PHE A 52 10.62 -7.87 -18.00
CA PHE A 52 10.55 -8.63 -16.76
C PHE A 52 9.34 -8.21 -15.90
N SER A 53 9.02 -6.93 -15.88
CA SER A 53 7.89 -6.43 -15.08
C SER A 53 6.53 -6.82 -15.66
N TYR A 54 6.38 -6.81 -16.99
CA TYR A 54 5.21 -7.36 -17.66
C TYR A 54 5.08 -8.87 -17.44
N TYR A 55 6.19 -9.62 -17.48
CA TYR A 55 6.20 -11.04 -17.14
C TYR A 55 5.83 -11.29 -15.67
N PHE A 56 6.35 -10.47 -14.75
CA PHE A 56 6.01 -10.53 -13.33
C PHE A 56 4.51 -10.32 -13.11
N TYR A 57 3.91 -9.34 -13.80
CA TYR A 57 2.46 -9.11 -13.75
C TYR A 57 1.69 -10.28 -14.38
N TYR A 58 2.13 -10.81 -15.52
CA TYR A 58 1.52 -12.01 -16.13
C TYR A 58 1.53 -13.21 -15.17
N LYS A 59 2.64 -13.44 -14.45
CA LYS A 59 2.71 -14.48 -13.43
C LYS A 59 1.82 -14.22 -12.21
N SER A 60 1.48 -12.97 -11.95
CA SER A 60 0.64 -12.57 -10.81
C SER A 60 -0.85 -12.52 -11.15
N SER A 61 -1.22 -12.20 -12.39
CA SER A 61 -2.61 -11.93 -12.79
C SER A 61 -2.93 -12.36 -14.22
N GLY A 62 -2.19 -13.31 -14.80
CA GLY A 62 -2.49 -13.89 -16.11
C GLY A 62 -2.56 -12.85 -17.23
N LEU A 63 -3.55 -12.98 -18.11
CA LEU A 63 -3.73 -12.10 -19.29
C LEU A 63 -4.12 -10.66 -18.93
N TYR A 64 -4.42 -10.35 -17.67
CA TYR A 64 -4.78 -9.00 -17.26
C TYR A 64 -3.62 -7.99 -17.35
N PHE A 65 -2.38 -8.44 -17.66
CA PHE A 65 -1.28 -7.53 -18.00
C PHE A 65 -1.59 -6.66 -19.23
N PHE A 66 -2.51 -7.10 -20.11
CA PHE A 66 -2.97 -6.28 -21.23
C PHE A 66 -3.67 -5.00 -20.75
N LEU A 67 -4.32 -5.01 -19.58
CA LEU A 67 -4.92 -3.79 -19.01
C LEU A 67 -3.85 -2.76 -18.68
N LEU A 68 -2.75 -3.21 -18.08
CA LEU A 68 -1.58 -2.36 -17.81
C LEU A 68 -1.01 -1.78 -19.11
N ALA A 69 -0.93 -2.59 -20.18
CA ALA A 69 -0.49 -2.11 -21.49
C ALA A 69 -1.46 -1.07 -22.10
N VAL A 70 -2.77 -1.30 -22.02
CA VAL A 70 -3.80 -0.36 -22.49
C VAL A 70 -3.67 0.98 -21.78
N VAL A 71 -3.64 0.99 -20.44
CA VAL A 71 -3.47 2.20 -19.62
C VAL A 71 -2.15 2.91 -19.96
N THR A 72 -1.05 2.16 -20.08
CA THR A 72 0.26 2.70 -20.43
C THR A 72 0.24 3.41 -21.78
N VAL A 73 -0.39 2.81 -22.79
CA VAL A 73 -0.43 3.39 -24.13
C VAL A 73 -1.39 4.57 -24.18
N SER A 74 -2.59 4.45 -23.63
CA SER A 74 -3.60 5.50 -23.66
C SER A 74 -3.10 6.76 -22.95
N ASP A 75 -2.64 6.64 -21.72
CA ASP A 75 -2.26 7.80 -20.90
C ASP A 75 -0.96 8.45 -21.36
N PHE A 76 -0.04 7.70 -21.97
CA PHE A 76 1.12 8.28 -22.64
C PHE A 76 0.71 9.25 -23.75
N PHE A 77 -0.18 8.81 -24.64
CA PHE A 77 -0.64 9.63 -25.77
C PHE A 77 -1.51 10.79 -25.33
N ILE A 78 -2.40 10.58 -24.36
CA ILE A 78 -3.25 11.63 -23.78
C ILE A 78 -2.36 12.71 -23.13
N ALA A 79 -1.41 12.34 -22.26
CA ALA A 79 -0.52 13.29 -21.61
C ALA A 79 0.32 14.09 -22.63
N ARG A 80 0.84 13.41 -23.67
CA ARG A 80 1.57 14.08 -24.75
C ARG A 80 0.70 15.05 -25.54
N ARG A 81 -0.57 14.70 -25.80
CA ARG A 81 -1.53 15.60 -26.46
C ARG A 81 -1.88 16.81 -25.60
N ILE A 82 -2.09 16.62 -24.29
CA ILE A 82 -2.32 17.71 -23.33
C ILE A 82 -1.16 18.71 -23.37
N HIS A 83 0.08 18.21 -23.40
CA HIS A 83 1.27 19.05 -23.44
C HIS A 83 1.41 19.81 -24.77
N ARG A 84 1.25 19.14 -25.92
CA ARG A 84 1.29 19.78 -27.24
C ARG A 84 0.24 20.89 -27.39
N LEU A 85 -0.96 20.68 -26.86
CA LEU A 85 -2.00 21.71 -26.86
C LEU A 85 -1.59 22.92 -26.00
N ASP A 86 -0.89 22.69 -24.88
CA ASP A 86 -0.39 23.78 -24.03
C ASP A 86 0.70 24.61 -24.72
N GLU A 87 1.56 23.97 -25.53
CA GLU A 87 2.60 24.66 -26.33
C GLU A 87 2.03 25.50 -27.48
N GLN A 88 0.83 25.18 -27.96
CA GLN A 88 0.18 25.89 -29.07
C GLN A 88 -0.49 27.21 -28.64
N VAL A 89 -0.60 27.49 -27.33
CA VAL A 89 -1.30 28.67 -26.82
C VAL A 89 -0.50 29.95 -27.12
N SER A 90 -0.95 30.74 -28.09
CA SER A 90 -0.35 32.05 -28.41
C SER A 90 -1.21 33.26 -28.01
N THR A 91 -2.54 33.10 -27.90
CA THR A 91 -3.47 34.19 -27.55
C THR A 91 -4.43 33.81 -26.42
N ALA A 92 -4.98 34.82 -25.73
CA ALA A 92 -5.89 34.61 -24.59
C ALA A 92 -7.22 33.94 -24.99
N GLU A 93 -7.73 34.17 -26.20
CA GLU A 93 -8.94 33.52 -26.72
C GLU A 93 -8.71 32.04 -27.02
N MET A 94 -7.58 31.72 -27.66
CA MET A 94 -7.17 30.35 -27.95
C MET A 94 -7.01 29.52 -26.67
N ARG A 95 -6.52 30.16 -25.59
CA ARG A 95 -6.35 29.54 -24.27
C ARG A 95 -7.66 28.96 -23.71
N LYS A 96 -8.81 29.65 -23.88
CA LYS A 96 -10.11 29.14 -23.37
C LYS A 96 -10.53 27.86 -24.09
N GLY A 97 -10.40 27.82 -25.42
CA GLY A 97 -10.72 26.63 -26.22
C GLY A 97 -9.78 25.46 -25.92
N ILE A 98 -8.48 25.74 -25.83
CA ILE A 98 -7.45 24.75 -25.49
C ILE A 98 -7.66 24.20 -24.08
N ASP A 99 -7.95 25.02 -23.08
CA ASP A 99 -8.20 24.54 -21.72
C ASP A 99 -9.44 23.64 -21.64
N ARG A 100 -10.46 23.85 -22.48
CA ARG A 100 -11.60 22.93 -22.61
C ARG A 100 -11.17 21.58 -23.19
N GLN A 101 -10.35 21.57 -24.24
CA GLN A 101 -9.82 20.34 -24.82
C GLN A 101 -8.90 19.59 -23.84
N ARG A 102 -8.03 20.30 -23.13
CA ARG A 102 -7.14 19.72 -22.09
C ARG A 102 -7.96 19.09 -20.95
N LYS A 103 -9.06 19.73 -20.53
CA LYS A 103 -10.00 19.15 -19.55
C LYS A 103 -10.65 17.88 -20.06
N TRP A 104 -11.10 17.84 -21.32
CA TRP A 104 -11.68 16.64 -21.92
C TRP A 104 -10.67 15.49 -22.01
N LEU A 105 -9.41 15.76 -22.35
CA LEU A 105 -8.37 14.73 -22.38
C LEU A 105 -8.09 14.13 -21.01
N VAL A 106 -8.05 14.96 -19.96
CA VAL A 106 -7.95 14.44 -18.58
C VAL A 106 -9.19 13.65 -18.21
N ALA A 107 -10.38 14.14 -18.54
CA ALA A 107 -11.62 13.41 -18.28
C ALA A 107 -11.63 12.04 -19.00
N LEU A 108 -11.08 11.95 -20.21
CA LEU A 108 -10.92 10.69 -20.94
C LEU A 108 -9.96 9.73 -20.22
N SER A 109 -8.78 10.20 -19.79
CA SER A 109 -7.84 9.39 -18.99
C SER A 109 -8.50 8.89 -17.70
N LEU A 110 -9.16 9.79 -16.96
CA LEU A 110 -9.90 9.42 -15.75
C LEU A 110 -11.03 8.41 -16.04
N LEU A 111 -11.72 8.53 -17.18
CA LEU A 111 -12.79 7.60 -17.56
C LEU A 111 -12.24 6.21 -17.89
N ILE A 112 -11.08 6.11 -18.55
CA ILE A 112 -10.40 4.84 -18.81
C ILE A 112 -9.97 4.22 -17.48
N ASP A 113 -9.22 4.97 -16.67
CA ASP A 113 -8.64 4.53 -15.41
C ASP A 113 -9.70 4.14 -14.36
N LEU A 114 -10.66 5.03 -14.10
CA LEU A 114 -11.75 4.77 -13.17
C LEU A 114 -12.78 3.79 -13.76
N GLY A 115 -12.90 3.68 -15.09
CA GLY A 115 -13.73 2.69 -15.75
C GLY A 115 -13.23 1.27 -15.50
N LEU A 116 -11.91 1.06 -15.56
CA LEU A 116 -11.29 -0.22 -15.19
C LEU A 116 -11.56 -0.58 -13.73
N LEU A 117 -11.38 0.37 -12.80
CA LEU A 117 -11.72 0.13 -11.39
C LEU A 117 -13.22 -0.09 -11.17
N GLY A 118 -14.06 0.70 -11.87
CA GLY A 118 -15.51 0.56 -11.87
C GLY A 118 -15.96 -0.85 -12.20
N TYR A 119 -15.43 -1.40 -13.30
CA TYR A 119 -15.74 -2.74 -13.76
C TYR A 119 -15.17 -3.84 -12.85
N PHE A 120 -13.86 -3.84 -12.62
CA PHE A 120 -13.20 -4.96 -11.93
C PHE A 120 -13.43 -4.97 -10.42
N LYS A 121 -13.59 -3.81 -9.79
CA LYS A 121 -13.68 -3.70 -8.32
C LYS A 121 -15.10 -3.43 -7.83
N TYR A 122 -15.87 -2.59 -8.52
CA TYR A 122 -17.11 -2.06 -7.95
C TYR A 122 -18.39 -2.60 -8.57
N THR A 123 -18.33 -3.30 -9.71
CA THR A 123 -19.53 -3.82 -10.40
C THR A 123 -20.40 -4.68 -9.50
N ASN A 124 -19.84 -5.70 -8.84
CA ASN A 124 -20.61 -6.59 -7.97
C ASN A 124 -21.20 -5.87 -6.76
N PHE A 125 -20.50 -4.87 -6.21
CA PHE A 125 -20.98 -4.08 -5.08
C PHE A 125 -22.20 -3.21 -5.46
N PHE A 126 -22.10 -2.45 -6.55
CA PHE A 126 -23.20 -1.60 -6.99
C PHE A 126 -24.39 -2.41 -7.51
N ALA A 127 -24.14 -3.49 -8.27
CA ALA A 127 -25.20 -4.38 -8.75
C ALA A 127 -25.93 -5.07 -7.59
N GLY A 128 -25.19 -5.55 -6.58
CA GLY A 128 -25.76 -6.14 -5.37
C GLY A 128 -26.61 -5.16 -4.59
N MET A 129 -26.14 -3.92 -4.41
CA MET A 129 -26.90 -2.87 -3.71
C MET A 129 -28.19 -2.50 -4.46
N ILE A 130 -28.14 -2.32 -5.78
CA ILE A 130 -29.34 -2.04 -6.59
C ILE A 130 -30.32 -3.20 -6.54
N SER A 131 -29.84 -4.44 -6.65
CA SER A 131 -30.69 -5.63 -6.59
C SER A 131 -31.41 -5.74 -5.25
N GLN A 132 -30.69 -5.51 -4.13
CA GLN A 132 -31.28 -5.49 -2.79
C GLN A 132 -32.36 -4.39 -2.67
N MET A 133 -32.13 -3.21 -3.25
CA MET A 133 -33.12 -2.11 -3.24
C MET A 133 -34.40 -2.44 -4.02
N ILE A 134 -34.31 -3.23 -5.10
CA ILE A 134 -35.45 -3.66 -5.92
C ILE A 134 -36.06 -4.98 -5.38
N GLY A 135 -35.53 -5.53 -4.28
CA GLY A 135 -36.02 -6.77 -3.68
C GLY A 135 -35.66 -8.05 -4.44
N HIS A 136 -34.65 -7.98 -5.31
CA HIS A 136 -34.13 -9.13 -6.05
C HIS A 136 -32.87 -9.71 -5.38
N ASN A 137 -32.72 -11.02 -5.46
CA ASN A 137 -31.49 -11.70 -5.06
C ASN A 137 -30.43 -11.56 -6.16
N PHE A 138 -29.29 -10.94 -5.84
CA PHE A 138 -28.14 -10.84 -6.73
C PHE A 138 -27.16 -11.97 -6.47
N GLN A 139 -26.79 -12.68 -7.53
CA GLN A 139 -25.63 -13.56 -7.53
C GLN A 139 -24.45 -12.80 -8.11
N PRO A 140 -23.36 -12.58 -7.35
CA PRO A 140 -22.16 -11.90 -7.84
C PRO A 140 -21.63 -12.57 -9.11
N TRP A 141 -21.25 -11.75 -10.10
CA TRP A 141 -20.60 -12.23 -11.30
C TRP A 141 -19.16 -12.64 -11.00
N ASP A 142 -18.67 -13.68 -11.68
CA ASP A 142 -17.28 -14.17 -11.56
C ASP A 142 -16.31 -13.22 -12.29
N ILE A 143 -16.07 -12.07 -11.67
CA ILE A 143 -15.14 -11.04 -12.14
C ILE A 143 -13.83 -11.21 -11.38
N PHE A 144 -12.79 -11.66 -12.07
CA PHE A 144 -11.45 -11.73 -11.49
C PHE A 144 -10.90 -10.32 -11.28
N LEU A 145 -10.53 -9.98 -10.04
CA LEU A 145 -9.89 -8.71 -9.70
C LEU A 145 -8.37 -8.79 -9.93
N PRO A 146 -7.81 -8.09 -10.93
CA PRO A 146 -6.38 -8.17 -11.20
C PRO A 146 -5.56 -7.53 -10.08
N VAL A 147 -4.50 -8.22 -9.65
CA VAL A 147 -3.64 -7.76 -8.58
C VAL A 147 -2.93 -6.47 -9.00
N GLY A 148 -2.93 -5.45 -8.14
CA GLY A 148 -2.25 -4.18 -8.41
C GLY A 148 -3.04 -3.20 -9.29
N ILE A 149 -4.25 -3.55 -9.76
CA ILE A 149 -5.09 -2.66 -10.58
C ILE A 149 -5.27 -1.28 -9.97
N SER A 150 -5.59 -1.22 -8.67
CA SER A 150 -5.74 0.04 -7.94
C SER A 150 -4.46 0.88 -7.88
N PHE A 151 -3.29 0.25 -7.82
CA PHE A 151 -2.01 0.95 -7.69
C PHE A 151 -1.56 1.55 -9.02
N PHE A 152 -1.53 0.79 -10.11
CA PHE A 152 -1.09 1.34 -11.39
C PHE A 152 -2.11 2.34 -11.95
N THR A 153 -3.41 2.17 -11.70
CA THR A 153 -4.42 3.17 -12.07
C THR A 153 -4.14 4.51 -11.35
N PHE A 154 -3.79 4.48 -10.06
CA PHE A 154 -3.46 5.70 -9.32
C PHE A 154 -2.16 6.36 -9.82
N GLN A 155 -1.15 5.58 -10.18
CA GLN A 155 0.10 6.07 -10.76
C GLN A 155 -0.11 6.70 -12.15
N SER A 156 -0.98 6.09 -12.96
CA SER A 156 -1.32 6.57 -14.31
C SER A 156 -2.10 7.88 -14.26
N MET A 157 -3.17 7.92 -13.46
CA MET A 157 -3.96 9.14 -13.22
C MET A 157 -3.10 10.29 -12.70
N SER A 158 -2.19 10.04 -11.74
CA SER A 158 -1.28 11.07 -11.22
C SER A 158 -0.49 11.75 -12.33
N TYR A 159 0.03 10.95 -13.27
CA TYR A 159 0.86 11.45 -14.36
C TYR A 159 0.05 12.37 -15.30
N THR A 160 -1.13 11.94 -15.75
CA THR A 160 -1.97 12.75 -16.65
C THR A 160 -2.48 14.01 -15.97
N ILE A 161 -2.88 13.93 -14.69
CA ILE A 161 -3.31 15.07 -13.89
C ILE A 161 -2.16 16.07 -13.68
N ASP A 162 -0.95 15.62 -13.39
CA ASP A 162 0.19 16.52 -13.15
C ASP A 162 0.68 17.20 -14.42
N VAL A 163 0.65 16.52 -15.57
CA VAL A 163 0.88 17.13 -16.88
C VAL A 163 -0.18 18.19 -17.18
N TYR A 164 -1.46 17.90 -16.91
CA TYR A 164 -2.53 18.90 -17.04
C TYR A 164 -2.36 20.10 -16.10
N ARG A 165 -1.92 19.86 -14.86
CA ARG A 165 -1.60 20.90 -13.88
C ARG A 165 -0.29 21.63 -14.15
N ARG A 166 0.44 21.27 -15.22
CA ARG A 166 1.74 21.84 -15.61
C ARG A 166 2.82 21.67 -14.54
N LYS A 167 2.69 20.66 -13.68
CA LYS A 167 3.69 20.30 -12.67
C LYS A 167 4.79 19.40 -13.22
N LEU A 168 4.50 18.73 -14.33
CA LEU A 168 5.37 17.74 -14.94
C LEU A 168 5.31 17.88 -16.47
N LYS A 169 6.45 17.75 -17.14
CA LYS A 169 6.50 17.56 -18.59
C LYS A 169 6.33 16.07 -18.91
N PRO A 170 5.60 15.70 -19.96
CA PRO A 170 5.44 14.29 -20.31
C PRO A 170 6.80 13.65 -20.61
N LEU A 171 6.94 12.38 -20.25
CA LEU A 171 8.09 11.56 -20.59
C LEU A 171 8.25 11.49 -22.12
N PRO A 172 9.48 11.56 -22.64
CA PRO A 172 9.73 11.71 -24.08
C PRO A 172 9.43 10.46 -24.89
N HIS A 173 9.64 9.27 -24.31
CA HIS A 173 9.46 7.99 -25.00
C HIS A 173 8.48 7.07 -24.28
N LEU A 174 7.75 6.26 -25.05
CA LEU A 174 6.80 5.29 -24.51
C LEU A 174 7.50 4.28 -23.59
N LEU A 175 8.73 3.87 -23.92
CA LEU A 175 9.51 2.95 -23.07
C LEU A 175 9.77 3.53 -21.67
N ASP A 176 10.05 4.83 -21.56
CA ASP A 176 10.35 5.46 -20.27
C ASP A 176 9.08 5.51 -19.40
N TYR A 177 7.92 5.78 -20.03
CA TYR A 177 6.63 5.74 -19.36
C TYR A 177 6.20 4.32 -19.00
N ALA A 178 6.38 3.36 -19.91
CA ALA A 178 6.12 1.95 -19.66
C ALA A 178 6.99 1.43 -18.52
N PHE A 179 8.27 1.81 -18.46
CA PHE A 179 9.13 1.51 -17.32
C PHE A 179 8.58 2.10 -16.03
N TYR A 180 8.19 3.38 -16.01
CA TYR A 180 7.59 4.02 -14.82
C TYR A 180 6.36 3.28 -14.31
N VAL A 181 5.35 3.04 -15.16
CA VAL A 181 4.08 2.45 -14.72
C VAL A 181 4.24 0.95 -14.40
N SER A 182 5.05 0.22 -15.18
CA SER A 182 5.20 -1.22 -15.00
C SER A 182 6.23 -1.62 -13.96
N PHE A 183 7.08 -0.74 -13.42
CA PHE A 183 8.22 -1.12 -12.58
C PHE A 183 7.82 -2.10 -11.46
N PHE A 184 8.23 -3.37 -11.60
CA PHE A 184 7.68 -4.46 -10.77
C PHE A 184 7.82 -4.28 -9.25
N PRO A 185 8.85 -3.61 -8.69
CA PRO A 185 8.95 -3.42 -7.24
C PRO A 185 7.76 -2.66 -6.65
N GLN A 186 7.14 -1.76 -7.43
CA GLN A 186 5.97 -0.98 -6.98
C GLN A 186 4.63 -1.52 -7.50
N LEU A 187 4.64 -2.28 -8.60
CA LEU A 187 3.45 -2.56 -9.42
C LEU A 187 2.29 -3.22 -8.66
N VAL A 188 2.60 -4.16 -7.76
CA VAL A 188 1.58 -4.98 -7.11
C VAL A 188 1.09 -4.37 -5.81
N ALA A 189 1.99 -3.89 -4.95
CA ALA A 189 1.64 -3.28 -3.66
C ALA A 189 2.77 -2.42 -3.05
N GLY A 190 3.71 -1.91 -3.85
CA GLY A 190 4.76 -1.04 -3.32
C GLY A 190 4.25 0.40 -3.09
N PRO A 191 5.14 1.32 -2.67
CA PRO A 191 4.78 2.73 -2.55
C PRO A 191 4.21 3.26 -3.87
N ILE A 192 3.15 4.08 -3.79
CA ILE A 192 2.60 4.79 -4.96
C ILE A 192 3.57 5.93 -5.31
N VAL A 193 4.55 5.63 -6.14
CA VAL A 193 5.59 6.60 -6.53
C VAL A 193 5.04 7.53 -7.60
N ARG A 194 5.31 8.83 -7.43
CA ARG A 194 4.91 9.86 -8.39
C ARG A 194 5.90 9.95 -9.53
N ALA A 195 5.37 10.20 -10.73
CA ALA A 195 6.19 10.46 -11.90
C ALA A 195 7.14 11.65 -11.69
N SER A 196 6.77 12.68 -10.91
CA SER A 196 7.64 13.81 -10.58
C SER A 196 8.95 13.40 -9.91
N ASP A 197 8.89 12.35 -9.09
CA ASP A 197 10.00 11.90 -8.25
C ASP A 197 10.79 10.78 -8.95
N PHE A 198 10.11 9.97 -9.76
CA PHE A 198 10.70 8.80 -10.43
C PHE A 198 11.23 9.10 -11.83
N ALA A 199 10.52 9.89 -12.64
CA ALA A 199 10.93 10.19 -14.01
C ALA A 199 12.35 10.79 -14.12
N PRO A 200 12.79 11.71 -13.22
CA PRO A 200 14.16 12.21 -13.26
C PRO A 200 15.24 11.15 -13.00
N GLN A 201 14.89 10.04 -12.37
CA GLN A 201 15.80 8.93 -12.08
C GLN A 201 15.98 8.01 -13.30
N ILE A 202 14.94 7.83 -14.13
CA ILE A 202 14.97 6.99 -15.35
C ILE A 202 15.95 7.55 -16.38
N SER A 203 16.00 8.87 -16.54
CA SER A 203 16.82 9.53 -17.56
C SER A 203 18.31 9.58 -17.23
N LYS A 204 18.72 9.20 -16.00
CA LYS A 204 20.12 9.26 -15.55
C LYS A 204 20.79 7.89 -15.63
N PRO A 205 22.12 7.82 -15.80
CA PRO A 205 22.86 6.59 -15.59
C PRO A 205 22.61 6.05 -14.18
N VAL A 206 22.33 4.75 -14.07
CA VAL A 206 22.08 4.11 -12.78
C VAL A 206 23.41 3.78 -12.13
N ILE A 207 23.57 4.25 -10.90
CA ILE A 207 24.72 3.99 -10.04
C ILE A 207 24.20 3.38 -8.75
N ILE A 208 24.71 2.19 -8.40
CA ILE A 208 24.39 1.52 -7.13
C ILE A 208 25.56 1.77 -6.19
N THR A 209 25.36 2.60 -5.18
CA THR A 209 26.39 2.88 -4.16
C THR A 209 26.43 1.76 -3.11
N LYS A 210 27.53 1.67 -2.35
CA LYS A 210 27.62 0.76 -1.19
C LYS A 210 26.50 1.02 -0.17
N ASP A 211 26.11 2.28 0.00
CA ASP A 211 25.03 2.67 0.92
C ASP A 211 23.67 2.16 0.42
N MET A 212 23.38 2.33 -0.87
CA MET A 212 22.16 1.80 -1.50
C MET A 212 22.10 0.28 -1.41
N PHE A 213 23.22 -0.40 -1.62
CA PHE A 213 23.28 -1.86 -1.50
C PHE A 213 23.02 -2.32 -0.05
N ALA A 214 23.69 -1.71 0.94
CA ALA A 214 23.52 -2.04 2.35
C ALA A 214 22.07 -1.77 2.83
N ARG A 215 21.49 -0.62 2.48
CA ARG A 215 20.08 -0.30 2.75
C ARG A 215 19.14 -1.26 2.03
N GLY A 216 19.44 -1.59 0.78
CA GLY A 216 18.67 -2.52 -0.04
C GLY A 216 18.53 -3.89 0.62
N VAL A 217 19.66 -4.47 1.03
CA VAL A 217 19.70 -5.75 1.73
C VAL A 217 19.02 -5.67 3.10
N TYR A 218 19.27 -4.61 3.88
CA TYR A 218 18.60 -4.38 5.17
C TYR A 218 17.08 -4.38 5.03
N PHE A 219 16.55 -3.60 4.08
CA PHE A 219 15.11 -3.48 3.86
C PHE A 219 14.46 -4.78 3.37
N ILE A 220 15.15 -5.55 2.52
CA ILE A 220 14.67 -6.89 2.11
C ILE A 220 14.61 -7.83 3.32
N ILE A 221 15.66 -7.87 4.15
CA ILE A 221 15.73 -8.74 5.33
C ILE A 221 14.63 -8.39 6.34
N ILE A 222 14.54 -7.13 6.75
CA ILE A 222 13.54 -6.71 7.74
C ILE A 222 12.12 -6.85 7.18
N GLY A 223 11.95 -6.62 5.88
CA GLY A 223 10.66 -6.78 5.20
C GLY A 223 10.18 -8.23 5.17
N LEU A 224 11.07 -9.16 4.82
CA LEU A 224 10.81 -10.61 4.90
C LEU A 224 10.49 -11.04 6.33
N PHE A 225 11.25 -10.55 7.32
CA PHE A 225 11.02 -10.89 8.73
C PHE A 225 9.65 -10.39 9.21
N LYS A 226 9.32 -9.12 8.98
CA LYS A 226 8.00 -8.55 9.35
C LYS A 226 6.86 -9.34 8.71
N LYS A 227 6.90 -9.58 7.39
CA LYS A 227 5.83 -10.26 6.67
C LYS A 227 5.73 -11.74 7.05
N ALA A 228 6.79 -12.50 6.84
CA ALA A 228 6.72 -13.96 6.91
C ALA A 228 6.91 -14.54 8.32
N VAL A 229 7.57 -13.82 9.24
CA VAL A 229 7.79 -14.30 10.62
C VAL A 229 6.78 -13.71 11.59
N ILE A 230 6.58 -12.39 11.58
CA ILE A 230 5.66 -11.74 12.55
C ILE A 230 4.21 -11.83 12.05
N SER A 231 3.93 -11.24 10.89
CA SER A 231 2.55 -11.08 10.39
C SER A 231 1.88 -12.43 10.11
N ASP A 232 2.49 -13.27 9.27
CA ASP A 232 1.89 -14.55 8.87
C ASP A 232 1.69 -15.49 10.08
N TYR A 233 2.62 -15.49 11.04
CA TYR A 233 2.51 -16.31 12.24
C TYR A 233 1.37 -15.86 13.16
N ILE A 234 1.26 -14.54 13.43
CA ILE A 234 0.18 -13.98 14.25
C ILE A 234 -1.18 -14.16 13.57
N SER A 235 -1.25 -13.99 12.25
CA SER A 235 -2.46 -14.21 11.44
C SER A 235 -3.01 -15.62 11.64
N LEU A 236 -2.21 -16.61 11.22
CA LEU A 236 -2.62 -18.01 11.16
C LEU A 236 -2.90 -18.63 12.52
N ASN A 237 -2.15 -18.22 13.54
CA ASN A 237 -2.21 -18.86 14.84
C ASN A 237 -3.16 -18.18 15.83
N PHE A 238 -3.69 -17.00 15.49
CA PHE A 238 -4.49 -16.25 16.44
C PHE A 238 -5.55 -15.38 15.78
N VAL A 239 -5.13 -14.42 14.95
CA VAL A 239 -6.05 -13.38 14.44
C VAL A 239 -7.15 -13.98 13.58
N ASP A 240 -6.81 -14.85 12.62
CA ASP A 240 -7.81 -15.44 11.73
C ASP A 240 -8.85 -16.24 12.51
N ARG A 241 -8.41 -17.03 13.50
CA ARG A 241 -9.31 -17.83 14.36
C ARG A 241 -10.32 -16.97 15.12
N ILE A 242 -9.86 -15.85 15.67
CA ILE A 242 -10.69 -14.92 16.44
C ILE A 242 -11.64 -14.16 15.50
N PHE A 243 -11.14 -13.57 14.42
CA PHE A 243 -11.97 -12.77 13.52
C PHE A 243 -13.01 -13.60 12.76
N ASP A 244 -12.67 -14.85 12.40
CA ASP A 244 -13.62 -15.73 11.71
C ASP A 244 -14.74 -16.20 12.64
N ASN A 245 -14.52 -16.24 13.97
CA ASN A 245 -15.47 -16.77 14.95
C ASN A 245 -15.56 -15.93 16.24
N ALA A 246 -15.62 -14.61 16.14
CA ALA A 246 -15.51 -13.67 17.27
C ALA A 246 -16.45 -13.98 18.46
N MET A 247 -17.64 -14.52 18.17
CA MET A 247 -18.65 -14.83 19.18
C MET A 247 -18.30 -16.03 20.09
N LEU A 248 -17.39 -16.90 19.65
CA LEU A 248 -16.90 -18.06 20.41
C LEU A 248 -15.80 -17.67 21.43
N TYR A 249 -15.20 -16.50 21.28
CA TYR A 249 -14.12 -16.01 22.13
C TYR A 249 -14.62 -14.98 23.15
N SER A 250 -13.92 -14.89 24.28
CA SER A 250 -14.17 -13.86 25.30
C SER A 250 -13.85 -12.45 24.79
N GLY A 251 -14.31 -11.43 25.51
CA GLY A 251 -14.00 -10.04 25.21
C GLY A 251 -12.50 -9.72 25.30
N LEU A 252 -11.78 -10.36 26.22
CA LEU A 252 -10.32 -10.24 26.35
C LEU A 252 -9.60 -10.82 25.12
N GLU A 253 -9.99 -12.02 24.69
CA GLU A 253 -9.42 -12.64 23.49
C GLU A 253 -9.72 -11.82 22.25
N ASN A 254 -10.96 -11.33 22.08
CA ASN A 254 -11.30 -10.44 21.00
C ASN A 254 -10.43 -9.17 21.01
N LEU A 255 -10.23 -8.52 22.15
CA LEU A 255 -9.38 -7.34 22.27
C LEU A 255 -7.92 -7.63 21.88
N LEU A 256 -7.36 -8.75 22.35
CA LEU A 256 -6.02 -9.19 21.95
C LEU A 256 -5.96 -9.54 20.46
N GLY A 257 -7.03 -10.11 19.90
CA GLY A 257 -7.18 -10.35 18.47
C GLY A 257 -7.11 -9.06 17.66
N VAL A 258 -7.77 -7.99 18.11
CA VAL A 258 -7.69 -6.66 17.47
C VAL A 258 -6.25 -6.10 17.50
N TYR A 259 -5.55 -6.21 18.63
CA TYR A 259 -4.14 -5.78 18.71
C TYR A 259 -3.21 -6.66 17.86
N GLY A 260 -3.48 -7.96 17.81
CA GLY A 260 -2.80 -8.90 16.91
C GLY A 260 -2.99 -8.50 15.46
N TYR A 261 -4.23 -8.15 15.08
CA TYR A 261 -4.53 -7.67 13.74
C TYR A 261 -3.84 -6.34 13.42
N ALA A 262 -3.76 -5.40 14.36
CA ALA A 262 -2.99 -4.17 14.18
C ALA A 262 -1.50 -4.48 13.89
N MET A 263 -0.90 -5.42 14.62
CA MET A 263 0.48 -5.83 14.34
C MET A 263 0.60 -6.54 12.99
N GLN A 264 -0.34 -7.42 12.66
CA GLN A 264 -0.41 -8.14 11.39
C GLN A 264 -0.47 -7.16 10.21
N ILE A 265 -1.49 -6.32 10.14
CA ILE A 265 -1.68 -5.39 9.00
C ILE A 265 -0.49 -4.45 8.83
N TYR A 266 0.13 -3.99 9.93
CA TYR A 266 1.34 -3.19 9.87
C TYR A 266 2.53 -3.98 9.34
N CYS A 267 2.85 -5.15 9.91
CA CYS A 267 4.02 -5.94 9.52
C CYS A 267 3.88 -6.52 8.11
N ASP A 268 2.68 -6.89 7.70
CA ASP A 268 2.36 -7.33 6.35
C ASP A 268 2.71 -6.25 5.33
N PHE A 269 2.17 -5.05 5.53
CA PHE A 269 2.25 -3.97 4.56
C PHE A 269 3.56 -3.18 4.62
N SER A 270 4.05 -2.88 5.82
CA SER A 270 5.41 -2.36 5.99
C SER A 270 6.41 -3.37 5.45
N GLY A 271 6.24 -4.67 5.70
CA GLY A 271 7.18 -5.69 5.24
C GLY A 271 7.26 -5.75 3.72
N TYR A 272 6.11 -5.74 3.03
CA TYR A 272 6.08 -5.66 1.57
C TYR A 272 6.69 -4.35 1.05
N SER A 273 6.33 -3.21 1.64
CA SER A 273 6.86 -1.89 1.24
C SER A 273 8.38 -1.82 1.43
N ASP A 274 8.91 -2.37 2.52
CA ASP A 274 10.34 -2.43 2.80
C ASP A 274 11.04 -3.29 1.74
N MET A 275 10.53 -4.48 1.42
CA MET A 275 11.08 -5.31 0.32
C MET A 275 11.07 -4.56 -1.02
N ALA A 276 9.97 -3.87 -1.36
CA ALA A 276 9.86 -3.07 -2.57
C ALA A 276 10.92 -1.94 -2.63
N ILE A 277 11.10 -1.20 -1.54
CA ILE A 277 12.13 -0.15 -1.42
C ILE A 277 13.52 -0.76 -1.53
N GLY A 278 13.76 -1.90 -0.87
CA GLY A 278 15.05 -2.58 -0.90
C GLY A 278 15.44 -3.06 -2.29
N ILE A 279 14.51 -3.70 -3.01
CA ILE A 279 14.69 -4.12 -4.40
C ILE A 279 14.93 -2.90 -5.30
N ALA A 280 14.15 -1.82 -5.15
CA ALA A 280 14.35 -0.60 -5.93
C ALA A 280 15.77 -0.02 -5.75
N LEU A 281 16.28 0.01 -4.52
CA LEU A 281 17.65 0.45 -4.21
C LEU A 281 18.71 -0.44 -4.86
N LEU A 282 18.52 -1.77 -4.86
CA LEU A 282 19.40 -2.71 -5.56
C LEU A 282 19.36 -2.53 -7.09
N LEU A 283 18.27 -1.98 -7.62
CA LEU A 283 18.16 -1.59 -9.03
C LEU A 283 18.58 -0.15 -9.30
N GLY A 284 19.00 0.60 -8.28
CA GLY A 284 19.51 1.95 -8.42
C GLY A 284 18.46 3.06 -8.39
N PHE A 285 17.25 2.76 -7.95
CA PHE A 285 16.14 3.71 -7.85
C PHE A 285 15.74 3.94 -6.39
N HIS A 286 15.31 5.17 -6.10
CA HIS A 286 14.89 5.58 -4.77
C HIS A 286 13.37 5.70 -4.72
N PHE A 287 12.78 4.99 -3.75
CA PHE A 287 11.37 5.09 -3.41
C PHE A 287 11.18 5.88 -2.12
N PRO A 288 10.06 6.61 -1.96
CA PRO A 288 9.69 7.19 -0.69
C PRO A 288 9.31 6.10 0.33
N LEU A 289 9.56 6.39 1.61
CA LEU A 289 9.07 5.54 2.70
C LEU A 289 7.54 5.55 2.74
N ASN A 290 6.96 4.37 2.95
CA ASN A 290 5.51 4.23 3.05
C ASN A 290 5.00 4.22 4.49
N PHE A 291 5.86 3.85 5.44
CA PHE A 291 5.53 3.78 6.87
C PHE A 291 6.60 4.47 7.70
N ASN A 292 6.18 5.20 8.74
CA ASN A 292 7.06 5.84 9.71
C ASN A 292 6.53 5.66 11.14
N ALA A 293 6.65 4.44 11.65
CA ALA A 293 6.22 4.03 12.98
C ALA A 293 4.82 4.58 13.38
N PRO A 294 3.77 4.25 12.61
CA PRO A 294 2.43 4.84 12.74
C PRO A 294 1.79 4.74 14.13
N TYR A 295 2.02 3.68 14.89
CA TYR A 295 1.49 3.55 16.26
C TYR A 295 2.17 4.43 17.31
N ARG A 296 3.21 5.20 16.94
CA ARG A 296 3.76 6.30 17.76
C ARG A 296 2.98 7.61 17.62
N ALA A 297 1.94 7.63 16.77
CA ALA A 297 1.22 8.85 16.44
C ALA A 297 0.49 9.45 17.65
N THR A 298 0.62 10.76 17.83
CA THR A 298 -0.07 11.49 18.93
C THR A 298 -1.44 12.01 18.53
N SER A 299 -1.86 11.81 17.29
CA SER A 299 -3.19 12.18 16.79
C SER A 299 -3.52 11.42 15.51
N ILE A 300 -4.78 11.45 15.10
CA ILE A 300 -5.20 10.86 13.81
C ILE A 300 -4.57 11.57 12.62
N THR A 301 -4.30 12.88 12.71
CA THR A 301 -3.56 13.58 11.66
C THR A 301 -2.10 13.13 11.59
N ASP A 302 -1.45 12.89 12.74
CA ASP A 302 -0.09 12.34 12.77
C ASP A 302 -0.05 10.90 12.27
N PHE A 303 -1.05 10.09 12.61
CA PHE A 303 -1.19 8.71 12.12
C PHE A 303 -1.21 8.66 10.58
N TRP A 304 -2.05 9.48 9.93
CA TRP A 304 -2.12 9.55 8.47
C TRP A 304 -0.88 10.15 7.80
N ARG A 305 0.04 10.77 8.55
CA ARG A 305 1.36 11.19 8.04
C ARG A 305 2.42 10.09 8.15
N ARG A 306 2.10 9.00 8.85
CA ARG A 306 3.01 7.88 9.16
C ARG A 306 2.54 6.55 8.60
N TRP A 307 1.24 6.41 8.30
CA TRP A 307 0.61 5.23 7.74
C TRP A 307 0.35 5.42 6.24
N HIS A 308 0.78 4.45 5.44
CA HIS A 308 0.56 4.39 3.99
C HIS A 308 0.77 5.76 3.31
N ILE A 309 1.95 6.35 3.56
CA ILE A 309 2.29 7.75 3.27
C ILE A 309 2.09 8.07 1.79
N SER A 310 2.44 7.15 0.89
CA SER A 310 2.25 7.37 -0.55
C SER A 310 0.79 7.54 -0.91
N LEU A 311 -0.11 6.68 -0.40
CA LEU A 311 -1.55 6.78 -0.63
C LEU A 311 -2.14 8.02 0.07
N SER A 312 -1.79 8.24 1.33
CA SER A 312 -2.25 9.40 2.11
C SER A 312 -1.93 10.71 1.38
N SER A 313 -0.71 10.83 0.87
CA SER A 313 -0.29 12.01 0.09
C SER A 313 -1.01 12.11 -1.26
N TRP A 314 -1.27 10.98 -1.93
CA TRP A 314 -1.99 10.91 -3.19
C TRP A 314 -3.44 11.39 -3.01
N ILE A 315 -4.17 10.81 -2.05
CA ILE A 315 -5.54 11.17 -1.71
C ILE A 315 -5.62 12.67 -1.38
N ARG A 316 -4.68 13.18 -0.58
CA ARG A 316 -4.61 14.61 -0.27
C ARG A 316 -4.45 15.46 -1.54
N ASP A 317 -3.50 15.13 -2.41
CA ASP A 317 -3.08 16.01 -3.50
C ASP A 317 -3.98 15.93 -4.74
N TYR A 318 -4.62 14.78 -4.98
CA TYR A 318 -5.47 14.52 -6.15
C TYR A 318 -6.97 14.52 -5.83
N ILE A 319 -7.40 14.24 -4.58
CA ILE A 319 -8.81 14.32 -4.18
C ILE A 319 -9.05 15.58 -3.34
N TYR A 320 -8.46 15.68 -2.14
CA TYR A 320 -8.80 16.73 -1.18
C TYR A 320 -8.54 18.15 -1.72
N ILE A 321 -7.36 18.38 -2.32
CA ILE A 321 -7.02 19.69 -2.90
C ILE A 321 -7.92 20.00 -4.11
N SER A 322 -8.28 18.99 -4.91
CA SER A 322 -9.17 19.14 -6.07
C SER A 322 -10.60 19.54 -5.68
N LEU A 323 -11.10 19.05 -4.53
CA LEU A 323 -12.39 19.46 -3.94
C LEU A 323 -12.37 20.88 -3.35
N GLY A 324 -11.24 21.58 -3.42
CA GLY A 324 -11.05 22.95 -2.91
C GLY A 324 -10.29 23.02 -1.59
N GLY A 325 -9.93 21.89 -0.99
CA GLY A 325 -9.16 21.80 0.25
C GLY A 325 -9.72 22.71 1.35
N ASN A 326 -8.89 23.67 1.78
CA ASN A 326 -9.22 24.65 2.83
C ASN A 326 -9.80 25.97 2.29
N ARG A 327 -9.97 26.15 0.97
CA ARG A 327 -10.20 27.48 0.36
C ARG A 327 -11.64 27.97 0.43
N LYS A 328 -12.62 27.08 0.64
CA LYS A 328 -14.07 27.40 0.59
C LYS A 328 -14.74 27.47 1.98
N GLY A 329 -13.99 27.88 3.01
CA GLY A 329 -14.48 28.01 4.39
C GLY A 329 -14.42 26.73 5.23
N LYS A 330 -14.67 26.87 6.55
CA LYS A 330 -14.54 25.79 7.54
C LYS A 330 -15.50 24.62 7.29
N PHE A 331 -16.76 24.91 7.00
CA PHE A 331 -17.76 23.85 6.73
C PHE A 331 -17.35 22.98 5.53
N ARG A 332 -17.01 23.59 4.39
CA ARG A 332 -16.55 22.84 3.21
C ARG A 332 -15.25 22.10 3.46
N GLN A 333 -14.36 22.63 4.29
CA GLN A 333 -13.14 21.93 4.69
C GLN A 333 -13.45 20.62 5.44
N TYR A 334 -14.40 20.62 6.39
CA TYR A 334 -14.81 19.40 7.10
C TYR A 334 -15.52 18.40 6.19
N VAL A 335 -16.44 18.87 5.34
CA VAL A 335 -17.09 18.02 4.32
C VAL A 335 -16.05 17.41 3.38
N ASN A 336 -15.09 18.21 2.89
CA ASN A 336 -14.03 17.71 2.02
C ASN A 336 -13.17 16.66 2.71
N LEU A 337 -12.87 16.80 4.01
CA LEU A 337 -12.13 15.79 4.78
C LEU A 337 -12.90 14.47 4.85
N ILE A 338 -14.19 14.53 5.22
CA ILE A 338 -15.04 13.33 5.35
C ILE A 338 -15.18 12.65 3.99
N VAL A 339 -15.55 13.38 2.93
CA VAL A 339 -15.68 12.83 1.56
C VAL A 339 -14.37 12.21 1.08
N THR A 340 -13.24 12.88 1.34
CA THR A 340 -11.91 12.35 0.98
C THR A 340 -11.64 11.01 1.66
N MET A 341 -11.95 10.89 2.96
CA MET A 341 -11.73 9.65 3.69
C MET A 341 -12.75 8.55 3.34
N LEU A 342 -13.99 8.90 3.00
CA LEU A 342 -14.97 7.94 2.48
C LEU A 342 -14.52 7.35 1.14
N LEU A 343 -14.03 8.20 0.23
CA LEU A 343 -13.45 7.74 -1.04
C LEU A 343 -12.17 6.92 -0.81
N GLY A 344 -11.34 7.30 0.17
CA GLY A 344 -10.19 6.51 0.60
C GLY A 344 -10.58 5.14 1.14
N GLY A 345 -11.65 5.06 1.94
CA GLY A 345 -12.25 3.82 2.40
C GLY A 345 -12.72 2.96 1.23
N LEU A 346 -13.57 3.50 0.36
CA LEU A 346 -14.06 2.78 -0.82
C LEU A 346 -12.94 2.27 -1.74
N TRP A 347 -11.84 3.02 -1.84
CA TRP A 347 -10.64 2.55 -2.56
C TRP A 347 -10.04 1.28 -1.97
N HIS A 348 -10.09 1.08 -0.66
CA HIS A 348 -9.59 -0.13 -0.01
C HIS A 348 -10.41 -1.36 -0.39
N GLY A 349 -11.74 -1.28 -0.37
CA GLY A 349 -12.60 -2.38 -0.80
C GLY A 349 -14.06 -1.94 -1.02
N ALA A 350 -14.77 -2.73 -1.80
CA ALA A 350 -16.14 -2.44 -2.24
C ALA A 350 -17.19 -2.99 -1.25
N SER A 351 -17.19 -2.48 -0.02
CA SER A 351 -18.17 -2.88 1.01
C SER A 351 -18.52 -1.73 1.96
N LEU A 352 -19.64 -1.86 2.68
CA LEU A 352 -20.07 -0.87 3.69
C LEU A 352 -19.06 -0.73 4.84
N ASN A 353 -18.31 -1.78 5.15
CA ASN A 353 -17.29 -1.76 6.18
C ASN A 353 -16.18 -0.76 5.88
N PHE A 354 -15.73 -0.71 4.63
CA PHE A 354 -14.71 0.24 4.20
C PHE A 354 -15.22 1.68 4.17
N ILE A 355 -16.50 1.87 3.83
CA ILE A 355 -17.17 3.18 3.91
C ILE A 355 -17.24 3.62 5.38
N ALA A 356 -17.65 2.74 6.29
CA ALA A 356 -17.70 3.02 7.73
C ALA A 356 -16.30 3.36 8.28
N TRP A 357 -15.30 2.55 7.96
CA TRP A 357 -13.90 2.81 8.33
C TRP A 357 -13.42 4.18 7.83
N GLY A 358 -13.67 4.51 6.56
CA GLY A 358 -13.33 5.80 5.98
C GLY A 358 -14.07 6.95 6.65
N GLY A 359 -15.36 6.78 6.92
CA GLY A 359 -16.20 7.74 7.62
C GLY A 359 -15.69 8.04 9.04
N MET A 360 -15.35 7.01 9.81
CA MET A 360 -14.79 7.13 11.16
C MET A 360 -13.48 7.93 11.13
N HIS A 361 -12.56 7.62 10.22
CA HIS A 361 -11.33 8.39 10.09
C HIS A 361 -11.57 9.84 9.64
N GLY A 362 -12.53 10.06 8.73
CA GLY A 362 -12.93 11.40 8.28
C GLY A 362 -13.49 12.26 9.42
N LEU A 363 -14.38 11.69 10.24
CA LEU A 363 -14.93 12.33 11.43
C LEU A 363 -13.85 12.59 12.47
N ALA A 364 -12.96 11.64 12.73
CA ALA A 364 -11.88 11.82 13.69
C ALA A 364 -10.86 12.89 13.24
N LEU A 365 -10.58 13.00 11.94
CA LEU A 365 -9.77 14.10 11.39
C LEU A 365 -10.46 15.46 11.56
N ALA A 366 -11.77 15.53 11.31
CA ALA A 366 -12.55 16.75 11.51
C ALA A 366 -12.58 17.15 13.00
N ALA A 367 -12.85 16.20 13.89
CA ALA A 367 -12.84 16.39 15.34
C ALA A 367 -11.47 16.84 15.83
N HIS A 368 -10.39 16.12 15.49
CA HIS A 368 -9.04 16.50 15.88
C HIS A 368 -8.70 17.93 15.44
N LYS A 369 -9.10 18.32 14.22
CA LYS A 369 -8.88 19.67 13.71
C LYS A 369 -9.67 20.73 14.49
N PHE A 370 -10.95 20.47 14.76
CA PHE A 370 -11.81 21.35 15.56
C PHE A 370 -11.25 21.54 16.98
N PHE A 371 -10.94 20.45 17.69
CA PHE A 371 -10.35 20.53 19.03
C PHE A 371 -8.99 21.23 19.02
N SER A 372 -8.12 20.89 18.06
CA SER A 372 -6.78 21.47 18.00
C SER A 372 -6.78 22.95 17.63
N GLN A 373 -7.63 23.40 16.70
CA GLN A 373 -7.57 24.75 16.14
C GLN A 373 -8.58 25.70 16.78
N ASP A 374 -9.80 25.22 17.05
CA ASP A 374 -10.92 26.08 17.47
C ASP A 374 -11.10 26.10 19.00
N ILE A 375 -10.76 25.00 19.71
CA ILE A 375 -10.88 24.94 21.18
C ILE A 375 -9.55 25.24 21.86
N LEU A 376 -8.52 24.46 21.53
CA LEU A 376 -7.24 24.50 22.24
C LEU A 376 -6.27 25.53 21.64
N HIS A 377 -6.60 26.13 20.49
CA HIS A 377 -5.80 27.17 19.83
C HIS A 377 -4.31 26.79 19.63
N HIS A 378 -4.04 25.51 19.39
CA HIS A 378 -2.68 25.05 19.18
C HIS A 378 -2.09 25.63 17.91
N GLU A 379 -0.85 26.10 18.01
CA GLU A 379 -0.09 26.53 16.84
C GLU A 379 0.14 25.38 15.86
N ARG A 380 0.39 25.76 14.59
CA ARG A 380 0.73 24.79 13.55
C ARG A 380 2.05 24.10 13.91
N GLY A 381 1.97 22.85 14.33
CA GLY A 381 3.15 22.04 14.67
C GLY A 381 3.29 21.73 16.16
N TYR A 382 2.30 22.08 17.00
CA TYR A 382 2.27 21.66 18.39
C TYR A 382 2.49 20.15 18.55
N GLN A 383 3.37 19.79 19.47
CA GLN A 383 3.60 18.42 19.89
C GLN A 383 3.29 18.25 21.37
N SER A 384 2.54 17.21 21.69
CA SER A 384 2.29 16.84 23.08
C SER A 384 3.59 16.33 23.73
N HIS A 385 3.82 16.70 24.99
CA HIS A 385 4.97 16.27 25.79
C HIS A 385 4.54 15.49 27.05
N GLY A 386 5.45 14.68 27.60
CA GLY A 386 5.25 13.95 28.86
C GLY A 386 3.99 13.06 28.87
N LEU A 387 3.22 13.14 29.96
CA LEU A 387 1.99 12.36 30.13
C LEU A 387 0.95 12.66 29.05
N ARG A 388 0.84 13.91 28.58
CA ARG A 388 -0.09 14.28 27.50
C ARG A 388 0.25 13.53 26.20
N LYS A 389 1.54 13.37 25.90
CA LYS A 389 1.99 12.59 24.74
C LYS A 389 1.57 11.13 24.87
N PHE A 390 1.84 10.53 26.04
CA PHE A 390 1.50 9.14 26.30
C PHE A 390 -0.01 8.89 26.13
N VAL A 391 -0.85 9.70 26.79
CA VAL A 391 -2.31 9.60 26.67
C VAL A 391 -2.76 9.78 25.21
N ALA A 392 -2.20 10.75 24.49
CA ALA A 392 -2.55 10.99 23.10
C ALA A 392 -2.18 9.80 22.17
N VAL A 393 -1.02 9.17 22.40
CA VAL A 393 -0.62 7.94 21.70
C VAL A 393 -1.59 6.80 22.02
N VAL A 394 -1.90 6.58 23.30
CA VAL A 394 -2.83 5.52 23.72
C VAL A 394 -4.20 5.70 23.08
N LEU A 395 -4.78 6.89 23.14
CA LEU A 395 -6.10 7.18 22.55
C LEU A 395 -6.09 7.02 21.03
N THR A 396 -5.05 7.53 20.35
CA THR A 396 -4.90 7.41 18.90
C THR A 396 -4.77 5.95 18.49
N PHE A 397 -3.94 5.19 19.20
CA PHE A 397 -3.71 3.77 18.95
C PHE A 397 -5.01 2.95 19.10
N HIS A 398 -5.75 3.15 20.20
CA HIS A 398 -7.01 2.45 20.41
C HIS A 398 -8.04 2.81 19.35
N PHE A 399 -8.22 4.10 19.04
CA PHE A 399 -9.14 4.50 17.97
C PHE A 399 -8.82 3.78 16.66
N VAL A 400 -7.54 3.77 16.25
CA VAL A 400 -7.08 3.09 15.04
C VAL A 400 -7.32 1.58 15.11
N CYS A 401 -7.07 0.94 16.26
CA CYS A 401 -7.34 -0.48 16.44
C CYS A 401 -8.82 -0.82 16.31
N PHE A 402 -9.71 -0.02 16.89
CA PHE A 402 -11.14 -0.23 16.76
C PHE A 402 -11.67 0.03 15.34
N THR A 403 -11.09 0.98 14.59
CA THR A 403 -11.44 1.12 13.18
C THR A 403 -11.02 -0.10 12.37
N TRP A 404 -9.88 -0.71 12.69
CA TRP A 404 -9.42 -1.93 12.01
C TRP A 404 -10.37 -3.12 12.10
N ILE A 405 -11.26 -3.17 13.09
CA ILE A 405 -12.29 -4.20 13.21
C ILE A 405 -13.17 -4.24 11.93
N PHE A 406 -13.64 -3.08 11.49
CA PHE A 406 -14.43 -2.97 10.25
C PHE A 406 -13.59 -3.31 9.03
N PHE A 407 -12.31 -2.93 9.01
CA PHE A 407 -11.42 -3.22 7.89
C PHE A 407 -11.19 -4.73 7.69
N ARG A 408 -11.24 -5.55 8.76
CA ARG A 408 -10.97 -7.00 8.68
C ARG A 408 -12.22 -7.87 8.50
N HIS A 409 -13.36 -7.48 9.07
CA HIS A 409 -14.58 -8.27 8.97
C HIS A 409 -15.20 -8.19 7.57
N SER A 410 -15.86 -9.28 7.17
CA SER A 410 -16.60 -9.38 5.90
C SER A 410 -17.96 -8.68 5.93
N SER A 411 -18.58 -8.53 7.11
CA SER A 411 -19.86 -7.85 7.29
C SER A 411 -19.80 -6.80 8.40
N PHE A 412 -20.73 -5.83 8.34
CA PHE A 412 -20.78 -4.74 9.31
C PHE A 412 -21.27 -5.25 10.68
N GLU A 413 -22.22 -6.17 10.64
CA GLU A 413 -22.83 -6.82 11.79
C GLU A 413 -21.79 -7.63 12.58
N ALA A 414 -20.90 -8.35 11.89
CA ALA A 414 -19.85 -9.12 12.55
C ALA A 414 -18.84 -8.20 13.29
N GLY A 415 -18.45 -7.10 12.66
CA GLY A 415 -17.59 -6.10 13.30
C GLY A 415 -18.24 -5.47 14.54
N TRP A 416 -19.53 -5.14 14.45
CA TRP A 416 -20.27 -4.62 15.60
C TRP A 416 -20.43 -5.65 16.72
N ALA A 417 -20.68 -6.91 16.37
CA ALA A 417 -20.78 -8.00 17.33
C ALA A 417 -19.46 -8.22 18.09
N MET A 418 -18.31 -8.15 17.40
CA MET A 418 -16.99 -8.23 18.03
C MET A 418 -16.77 -7.07 19.02
N ILE A 419 -17.10 -5.83 18.63
CA ILE A 419 -17.04 -4.66 19.52
C ILE A 419 -17.90 -4.88 20.76
N SER A 420 -19.15 -5.33 20.57
CA SER A 420 -20.07 -5.62 21.68
C SER A 420 -19.48 -6.68 22.62
N ARG A 421 -18.92 -7.77 22.10
CA ARG A 421 -18.29 -8.84 22.89
C ARG A 421 -17.12 -8.36 23.74
N ILE A 422 -16.30 -7.45 23.22
CA ILE A 422 -15.18 -6.84 23.96
C ILE A 422 -15.68 -6.18 25.27
N PHE A 423 -16.83 -5.51 25.24
CA PHE A 423 -17.35 -4.79 26.41
C PHE A 423 -18.33 -5.60 27.27
N THR A 424 -19.06 -6.57 26.68
CA THR A 424 -20.15 -7.28 27.37
C THR A 424 -19.76 -8.64 27.94
N ASN A 425 -18.68 -9.27 27.45
CA ASN A 425 -18.25 -10.61 27.86
C ASN A 425 -16.76 -10.66 28.20
N PHE A 426 -16.29 -9.70 28.99
CA PHE A 426 -14.87 -9.58 29.32
C PHE A 426 -14.49 -10.48 30.49
N HIS A 427 -13.75 -11.56 30.19
CA HIS A 427 -13.26 -12.54 31.18
C HIS A 427 -11.75 -12.37 31.41
N ALA A 428 -11.38 -11.52 32.37
CA ALA A 428 -9.97 -11.21 32.68
C ALA A 428 -9.23 -12.41 33.29
N GLU A 429 -9.95 -13.27 33.99
CA GLU A 429 -9.47 -14.50 34.62
C GLU A 429 -8.83 -15.49 33.61
N LEU A 430 -9.18 -15.39 32.33
CA LEU A 430 -8.62 -16.23 31.27
C LEU A 430 -7.18 -15.84 30.89
N TRP A 431 -6.63 -14.74 31.41
CA TRP A 431 -5.30 -14.25 31.03
C TRP A 431 -4.21 -15.32 31.09
N MET A 432 -4.12 -16.08 32.18
CA MET A 432 -3.09 -17.12 32.33
C MET A 432 -3.26 -18.25 31.33
N GLN A 433 -4.51 -18.62 31.03
CA GLN A 433 -4.82 -19.62 30.01
C GLN A 433 -4.39 -19.13 28.63
N ILE A 434 -4.73 -17.89 28.27
CA ILE A 434 -4.34 -17.27 26.99
C ILE A 434 -2.81 -17.21 26.87
N VAL A 435 -2.11 -16.76 27.92
CA VAL A 435 -0.64 -16.71 27.93
C VAL A 435 -0.04 -18.09 27.71
N SER A 436 -0.56 -19.11 28.38
CA SER A 436 -0.06 -20.48 28.23
C SER A 436 -0.34 -21.07 26.83
N GLY A 437 -1.55 -20.83 26.29
CA GLY A 437 -1.99 -21.36 25.00
C GLY A 437 -1.39 -20.64 23.79
N TYR A 438 -1.12 -19.34 23.92
CA TYR A 438 -0.67 -18.47 22.82
C TYR A 438 0.69 -17.79 23.10
N LYS A 439 1.54 -18.39 23.94
CA LYS A 439 2.83 -17.80 24.38
C LYS A 439 3.69 -17.25 23.23
N TYR A 440 3.80 -17.99 22.13
CA TYR A 440 4.62 -17.55 20.98
C TYR A 440 3.97 -16.40 20.22
N VAL A 441 2.65 -16.42 20.06
CA VAL A 441 1.91 -15.31 19.44
C VAL A 441 2.09 -14.04 20.27
N LEU A 442 1.88 -14.12 21.58
CA LEU A 442 2.07 -12.98 22.48
C LEU A 442 3.53 -12.51 22.50
N ALA A 443 4.50 -13.41 22.43
CA ALA A 443 5.91 -13.06 22.33
C ALA A 443 6.22 -12.32 21.02
N PHE A 444 5.69 -12.77 19.87
CA PHE A 444 5.86 -12.05 18.60
C PHE A 444 5.12 -10.71 18.58
N MET A 445 3.93 -10.62 19.17
CA MET A 445 3.21 -9.35 19.33
C MET A 445 4.03 -8.38 20.19
N ALA A 446 4.52 -8.83 21.36
CA ALA A 446 5.35 -8.04 22.25
C ALA A 446 6.64 -7.59 21.54
N PHE A 447 7.33 -8.50 20.87
CA PHE A 447 8.52 -8.18 20.08
C PHE A 447 8.22 -7.14 18.98
N GLY A 448 7.14 -7.33 18.23
CA GLY A 448 6.71 -6.40 17.19
C GLY A 448 6.40 -5.01 17.74
N PHE A 449 5.66 -4.90 18.84
CA PHE A 449 5.38 -3.61 19.47
C PHE A 449 6.65 -2.99 20.05
N LEU A 450 7.46 -3.73 20.81
CA LEU A 450 8.70 -3.20 21.39
C LEU A 450 9.65 -2.65 20.30
N THR A 451 9.84 -3.40 19.22
CA THR A 451 10.69 -2.97 18.10
C THR A 451 10.10 -1.78 17.34
N HIS A 452 8.77 -1.68 17.23
CA HIS A 452 8.09 -0.55 16.60
C HIS A 452 8.33 0.78 17.34
N PHE A 453 8.54 0.73 18.65
CA PHE A 453 8.82 1.91 19.47
C PHE A 453 10.32 2.25 19.54
N LEU A 454 11.22 1.45 18.96
CA LEU A 454 12.65 1.74 18.94
C LEU A 454 12.96 3.05 18.17
N PRO A 455 13.99 3.80 18.60
CA PRO A 455 14.46 4.98 17.87
C PRO A 455 15.04 4.62 16.50
N ASP A 456 14.86 5.51 15.53
CA ASP A 456 15.34 5.34 14.15
C ASP A 456 16.88 5.23 14.07
N SER A 457 17.60 5.68 15.10
CA SER A 457 19.06 5.54 15.22
C SER A 457 19.54 4.07 15.25
N TRP A 458 18.72 3.15 15.74
CA TRP A 458 19.02 1.72 15.72
C TRP A 458 19.12 1.20 14.28
N GLN A 459 18.14 1.55 13.45
CA GLN A 459 18.14 1.20 12.03
C GLN A 459 19.37 1.76 11.32
N GLU A 460 19.68 3.04 11.51
CA GLU A 460 20.86 3.66 10.87
C GLU A 460 22.18 3.06 11.36
N THR A 461 22.26 2.62 12.62
CA THR A 461 23.43 1.90 13.16
C THR A 461 23.59 0.52 12.52
N MET A 462 22.50 -0.23 12.33
CA MET A 462 22.51 -1.52 11.66
C MET A 462 22.93 -1.38 10.19
N ILE A 463 22.36 -0.42 9.46
CA ILE A 463 22.73 -0.10 8.08
C ILE A 463 24.20 0.33 8.00
N GLY A 464 24.66 1.17 8.94
CA GLY A 464 26.05 1.63 9.01
C GLY A 464 27.04 0.49 9.24
N SER A 465 26.65 -0.51 10.04
CA SER A 465 27.42 -1.74 10.27
C SER A 465 27.46 -2.60 9.01
N LEU A 466 26.30 -2.83 8.39
CA LEU A 466 26.18 -3.57 7.14
C LEU A 466 27.02 -2.96 6.02
N ARG A 467 27.11 -1.63 5.93
CA ARG A 467 27.93 -0.93 4.92
C ARG A 467 29.42 -1.28 4.97
N ARG A 468 29.92 -1.72 6.13
CA ARG A 468 31.33 -2.14 6.33
C ARG A 468 31.56 -3.62 6.00
N CYS A 469 30.49 -4.39 5.81
CA CYS A 469 30.55 -5.82 5.55
C CYS A 469 30.86 -6.14 4.08
N ASN A 470 31.33 -7.37 3.84
CA ASN A 470 31.54 -7.91 2.50
C ASN A 470 30.31 -8.68 1.98
N VAL A 471 30.37 -9.13 0.72
CA VAL A 471 29.30 -9.88 0.05
C VAL A 471 28.94 -11.19 0.77
N VAL A 472 29.92 -11.84 1.41
CA VAL A 472 29.71 -13.11 2.14
C VAL A 472 28.78 -12.89 3.33
N VAL A 473 28.97 -11.82 4.10
CA VAL A 473 28.10 -11.50 5.24
C VAL A 473 26.66 -11.23 4.78
N TYR A 474 26.48 -10.49 3.68
CA TYR A 474 25.14 -10.28 3.12
C TYR A 474 24.47 -11.60 2.71
N ALA A 475 25.22 -12.49 2.03
CA ALA A 475 24.71 -13.80 1.64
C ALA A 475 24.30 -14.63 2.87
N LEU A 476 25.15 -14.71 3.90
CA LEU A 476 24.85 -15.43 5.14
C LEU A 476 23.60 -14.88 5.84
N LEU A 477 23.45 -13.56 5.93
CA LEU A 477 22.27 -12.93 6.55
C LEU A 477 20.99 -13.23 5.78
N ILE A 478 21.02 -13.12 4.44
CA ILE A 478 19.88 -13.46 3.60
C ILE A 478 19.52 -14.95 3.75
N THR A 479 20.52 -15.85 3.71
CA THR A 479 20.31 -17.29 3.91
C THR A 479 19.73 -17.60 5.28
N ALA A 480 20.23 -16.96 6.35
CA ALA A 480 19.72 -17.14 7.70
C ALA A 480 18.25 -16.71 7.81
N VAL A 481 17.89 -15.58 7.22
CA VAL A 481 16.49 -15.09 7.21
C VAL A 481 15.59 -16.02 6.41
N ILE A 482 16.03 -16.46 5.23
CA ILE A 482 15.28 -17.44 4.42
C ILE A 482 15.09 -18.74 5.21
N TYR A 483 16.13 -19.22 5.90
CA TYR A 483 16.03 -20.41 6.75
C TYR A 483 15.00 -20.22 7.87
N ILE A 484 15.03 -19.10 8.60
CA ILE A 484 14.04 -18.77 9.63
C ILE A 484 12.63 -18.74 9.04
N VAL A 485 12.46 -18.09 7.89
CA VAL A 485 11.17 -18.06 7.19
C VAL A 485 10.68 -19.47 6.87
N ILE A 486 11.54 -20.35 6.38
CA ILE A 486 11.18 -21.75 6.09
C ILE A 486 10.75 -22.50 7.38
N GLN A 487 11.40 -22.23 8.52
CA GLN A 487 11.04 -22.88 9.80
C GLN A 487 9.71 -22.37 10.37
N VAL A 488 9.35 -21.11 10.11
CA VAL A 488 8.15 -20.47 10.67
C VAL A 488 6.94 -20.63 9.73
N LYS A 489 7.18 -20.75 8.43
CA LYS A 489 6.14 -20.82 7.41
C LYS A 489 5.33 -22.12 7.57
N SER A 490 4.00 -21.96 7.62
CA SER A 490 3.06 -23.09 7.52
C SER A 490 3.01 -23.65 6.09
N SER A 491 2.34 -24.78 5.86
CA SER A 491 2.20 -25.35 4.52
C SER A 491 1.50 -24.42 3.52
N THR A 492 0.78 -23.41 3.99
CA THR A 492 0.00 -22.45 3.18
C THR A 492 0.69 -21.08 3.10
N ILE A 493 0.79 -20.54 1.88
CA ILE A 493 1.29 -19.16 1.67
C ILE A 493 0.16 -18.21 2.05
N GLN A 494 0.38 -17.35 3.04
CA GLN A 494 -0.54 -16.25 3.33
C GLN A 494 -0.41 -15.17 2.26
N PRO A 495 -1.48 -14.85 1.51
CA PRO A 495 -1.42 -13.79 0.53
C PRO A 495 -1.15 -12.44 1.21
N PHE A 496 -0.74 -11.46 0.41
CA PHE A 496 -0.65 -10.09 0.88
C PHE A 496 -2.05 -9.60 1.28
N ILE A 497 -2.16 -8.90 2.42
CA ILE A 497 -3.46 -8.64 3.05
C ILE A 497 -4.42 -7.85 2.13
N TYR A 498 -3.89 -6.96 1.29
CA TYR A 498 -4.71 -6.18 0.36
C TYR A 498 -5.19 -6.95 -0.88
N PHE A 499 -4.69 -8.16 -1.14
CA PHE A 499 -5.26 -8.98 -2.22
C PHE A 499 -6.60 -9.59 -1.81
N GLN A 500 -7.00 -9.48 -0.54
CA GLN A 500 -8.25 -10.00 -0.01
C GLN A 500 -9.41 -9.01 -0.12
N PHE A 501 -9.18 -7.76 -0.58
CA PHE A 501 -10.16 -6.65 -0.51
C PHE A 501 -10.52 -6.02 -1.86
#